data_AF-A0A944BNH4-F1
#
_entry.id   AF-A0A944BNH4-F1
#
_cell.length_a   1.000
_cell.length_b   1.000
_cell.length_c   1.000
_cell.angle_alpha   90.00
_cell.angle_beta   90.00
_cell.angle_gamma   90.00
#
_symmetry.space_group_name_H-M   'P 1'
#
loop_
_entity.id
_entity.type
_entity.pdbx_description
1 polymer ?
#
loop_
_entity_poly.entity_id
_entity_poly.type
_entity_poly.pdbx_seq_one_letter_code
_entity_poly.pdbx_strand_id
1 'polypeptide(L)'
;SEGRAIVLLIDRSSSMQENDKLLKVKEGAVQCLDLLGEEDYLSIVTFQNNTDVALSLTQTTKENKKIIEEKILAIEEAEGGTQLSYGLSAAQSQLAASKLDNKQIVCLTDGIPFESETDLKTQVSEIASEGIIVSFINIASQQGVSLLKSLAQFGNGQYFYCNNAQEIPKNMLSSIIVVVSNTVIQRETEIKIALSEDLSVEGITSLPKIQGFHYCRIRSGAETVLKAIYEIETESGQVTQTSVPLFAYWNYGNGKVLSFTSALGGEFSNWTRTLRKDENGKHFFVNATELSCPEKKVDTCYSLSYQTNGKTSSLNVVSNRGESKKALKVSVKKEGLEEKTTSLYFDGKN
;
A
#
# COMPACT_ATOMS: atom_id res chain seq x y z
N SER A 1 -4.94 -3.03 -6.62
CA SER A 1 -3.57 -3.41 -6.24
C SER A 1 -2.94 -2.24 -5.52
N GLU A 2 -2.05 -2.48 -4.55
CA GLU A 2 -1.34 -1.46 -3.75
C GLU A 2 -0.04 -0.98 -4.39
N GLY A 3 0.23 -1.41 -5.62
CA GLY A 3 1.40 -1.02 -6.37
C GLY A 3 1.54 0.49 -6.46
N ARG A 4 2.77 0.98 -6.31
CA ARG A 4 3.13 2.37 -6.55
C ARG A 4 3.66 2.50 -7.96
N ALA A 5 3.26 3.53 -8.69
CA ALA A 5 3.92 3.93 -9.92
C ALA A 5 4.87 5.08 -9.60
N ILE A 6 6.17 4.82 -9.69
CA ILE A 6 7.22 5.75 -9.29
C ILE A 6 8.05 6.08 -10.52
N VAL A 7 8.28 7.37 -10.75
CA VAL A 7 9.29 7.85 -11.69
C VAL A 7 10.45 8.42 -10.90
N LEU A 8 11.65 7.88 -11.13
CA LEU A 8 12.89 8.53 -10.74
C LEU A 8 13.26 9.52 -11.84
N LEU A 9 13.15 10.80 -11.54
CA LEU A 9 13.53 11.88 -12.43
C LEU A 9 14.94 12.35 -12.04
N ILE A 10 15.95 11.94 -12.81
CA ILE A 10 17.36 12.10 -12.45
C ILE A 10 18.00 13.18 -13.30
N ASP A 11 18.52 14.21 -12.65
CA ASP A 11 19.35 15.23 -13.27
C ASP A 11 20.73 14.65 -13.58
N ARG A 12 21.19 14.85 -14.82
CA ARG A 12 22.51 14.43 -15.29
C ARG A 12 23.32 15.59 -15.87
N SER A 13 22.95 16.82 -15.54
CA SER A 13 23.66 18.05 -15.94
C SER A 13 25.10 18.09 -15.43
N SER A 14 25.88 19.03 -15.95
CA SER A 14 27.32 19.13 -15.63
C SER A 14 27.61 19.30 -14.14
N SER A 15 26.73 19.96 -13.38
CA SER A 15 26.88 20.13 -11.93
C SER A 15 26.75 18.81 -11.14
N MET A 16 26.09 17.80 -11.72
CA MET A 16 25.94 16.45 -11.17
C MET A 16 27.18 15.57 -11.35
N GLN A 17 28.15 16.00 -12.16
CA GLN A 17 29.45 15.33 -12.31
C GLN A 17 30.40 15.66 -11.13
N GLU A 18 30.19 16.80 -10.47
CA GLU A 18 31.03 17.23 -9.37
C GLU A 18 30.86 16.34 -8.14
N ASN A 19 31.96 16.04 -7.44
CA ASN A 19 31.95 15.34 -6.14
C ASN A 19 31.14 14.03 -6.14
N ASP A 20 31.15 13.32 -7.27
CA ASP A 20 30.47 12.05 -7.50
C ASP A 20 28.95 12.10 -7.26
N LYS A 21 28.30 13.27 -7.38
CA LYS A 21 26.85 13.41 -7.10
C LYS A 21 26.00 12.42 -7.89
N LEU A 22 26.24 12.26 -9.19
CA LEU A 22 25.50 11.31 -10.02
C LEU A 22 25.75 9.86 -9.58
N LEU A 23 26.99 9.50 -9.23
CA LEU A 23 27.31 8.18 -8.70
C LEU A 23 26.52 7.91 -7.41
N LYS A 24 26.48 8.87 -6.50
CA LYS A 24 25.70 8.79 -5.25
C LYS A 24 24.21 8.60 -5.51
N VAL A 25 23.65 9.31 -6.51
CA VAL A 25 22.26 9.14 -6.95
C VAL A 25 22.02 7.73 -7.48
N LYS A 26 22.93 7.19 -8.29
CA LYS A 26 22.85 5.81 -8.83
C LYS A 26 22.88 4.78 -7.71
N GLU A 27 23.82 4.89 -6.77
CA GLU A 27 23.89 4.01 -5.59
C GLU A 27 22.62 4.08 -4.74
N GLY A 28 22.10 5.29 -4.51
CA GLY A 28 20.86 5.49 -3.76
C GLY A 28 19.63 4.92 -4.45
N ALA A 29 19.55 5.06 -5.79
CA ALA A 29 18.46 4.51 -6.59
C ALA A 29 18.47 2.97 -6.62
N VAL A 30 19.65 2.34 -6.70
CA VAL A 30 19.79 0.87 -6.59
C VAL A 30 19.32 0.38 -5.21
N GLN A 31 19.75 1.03 -4.13
CA GLN A 31 19.28 0.68 -2.79
C GLN A 31 17.77 0.91 -2.61
N CYS A 32 17.21 1.92 -3.27
CA CYS A 32 15.77 2.15 -3.28
C CYS A 32 15.01 1.01 -4.00
N LEU A 33 15.53 0.54 -5.13
CA LEU A 33 14.95 -0.59 -5.90
C LEU A 33 14.83 -1.87 -5.06
N ASP A 34 15.80 -2.15 -4.18
CA ASP A 34 15.76 -3.32 -3.30
C ASP A 34 14.56 -3.30 -2.35
N LEU A 35 14.09 -2.11 -1.99
CA LEU A 35 13.03 -1.88 -1.02
C LEU A 35 11.64 -1.78 -1.65
N LEU A 36 11.56 -1.74 -2.98
CA LEU A 36 10.32 -1.86 -3.73
C LEU A 36 9.82 -3.31 -3.74
N GLY A 37 8.52 -3.49 -3.60
CA GLY A 37 7.85 -4.79 -3.66
C GLY A 37 7.55 -5.21 -5.10
N GLU A 38 7.11 -6.45 -5.30
CA GLU A 38 6.81 -6.96 -6.66
C GLU A 38 5.58 -6.30 -7.31
N GLU A 39 4.73 -5.62 -6.53
CA GLU A 39 3.56 -4.87 -7.01
C GLU A 39 3.89 -3.44 -7.47
N ASP A 40 5.08 -2.93 -7.14
CA ASP A 40 5.49 -1.59 -7.52
C ASP A 40 5.98 -1.52 -8.97
N TYR A 41 5.97 -0.32 -9.53
CA TYR A 41 6.41 -0.01 -10.87
C TYR A 41 7.40 1.15 -10.80
N LEU A 42 8.51 1.00 -11.52
CA LEU A 42 9.55 2.01 -11.59
C LEU A 42 9.76 2.42 -13.05
N SER A 43 9.82 3.73 -13.29
CA SER A 43 10.37 4.33 -14.51
C SER A 43 11.56 5.18 -14.14
N ILE A 44 12.51 5.28 -15.07
CA ILE A 44 13.68 6.12 -14.94
C ILE A 44 13.68 7.10 -16.11
N VAL A 45 13.61 8.38 -15.76
CA VAL A 45 13.69 9.49 -16.69
C VAL A 45 14.92 10.29 -16.32
N THR A 46 15.80 10.56 -17.27
CA THR A 46 16.96 11.42 -17.07
C THR A 46 16.75 12.72 -17.83
N PHE A 47 17.24 13.82 -17.28
CA PHE A 47 17.10 15.13 -17.91
C PHE A 47 18.34 16.00 -17.73
N GLN A 48 18.52 16.89 -18.69
CA GLN A 48 19.48 17.98 -18.72
C GLN A 48 18.94 19.02 -19.71
N ASN A 49 19.61 19.31 -20.83
CA ASN A 49 19.05 20.06 -21.96
C ASN A 49 17.95 19.29 -22.73
N ASN A 50 17.98 17.96 -22.67
CA ASN A 50 17.00 17.05 -23.27
C ASN A 50 16.57 16.01 -22.24
N THR A 51 15.48 15.31 -22.55
CA THR A 51 14.94 14.25 -21.70
C THR A 51 15.10 12.90 -22.37
N ASP A 52 15.50 11.89 -21.59
CA ASP A 52 15.58 10.50 -22.03
C ASP A 52 14.84 9.57 -21.07
N VAL A 53 14.07 8.62 -21.61
CA VAL A 53 13.37 7.59 -20.83
C VAL A 53 14.26 6.35 -20.81
N ALA A 54 15.24 6.33 -19.91
CA ALA A 54 16.18 5.23 -19.74
C ALA A 54 15.47 3.89 -19.42
N LEU A 55 14.33 3.97 -18.73
CA LEU A 55 13.46 2.83 -18.43
C LEU A 55 11.99 3.27 -18.45
N SER A 56 11.20 2.70 -19.35
CA SER A 56 9.74 2.85 -19.34
C SER A 56 9.14 2.20 -18.10
N LEU A 57 7.98 2.67 -17.63
CA LEU A 57 7.32 2.18 -16.43
C LEU A 57 7.24 0.63 -16.39
N THR A 58 8.05 0.01 -15.53
CA THR A 58 8.28 -1.43 -15.47
C THR A 58 8.02 -1.95 -14.06
N GLN A 59 7.30 -3.07 -13.96
CA GLN A 59 7.01 -3.71 -12.67
C GLN A 59 8.29 -4.24 -12.01
N THR A 60 8.48 -4.02 -10.71
CA THR A 60 9.68 -4.40 -9.95
C THR A 60 9.66 -5.85 -9.45
N THR A 61 9.34 -6.79 -10.36
CA THR A 61 9.44 -8.23 -10.10
C THR A 61 10.90 -8.62 -9.83
N LYS A 62 11.13 -9.76 -9.17
CA LYS A 62 12.49 -10.29 -8.93
C LYS A 62 13.33 -10.40 -10.21
N GLU A 63 12.71 -10.76 -11.32
CA GLU A 63 13.36 -10.88 -12.62
C GLU A 63 13.71 -9.51 -13.21
N ASN A 64 12.80 -8.54 -13.10
CA ASN A 64 13.00 -7.21 -13.63
C ASN A 64 13.97 -6.38 -12.81
N LYS A 65 14.11 -6.61 -11.50
CA LYS A 65 15.02 -5.82 -10.64
C LYS A 65 16.45 -5.77 -11.20
N LYS A 66 16.98 -6.87 -11.73
CA LYS A 66 18.31 -6.87 -12.34
C LYS A 66 18.40 -5.95 -13.57
N ILE A 67 17.38 -5.98 -14.44
CA ILE A 67 17.32 -5.12 -15.62
C ILE A 67 17.22 -3.65 -15.21
N ILE A 68 16.41 -3.36 -14.20
CA ILE A 68 16.22 -2.00 -13.68
C ILE A 68 17.54 -1.49 -13.07
N GLU A 69 18.23 -2.30 -12.29
CA GLU A 69 19.55 -1.98 -11.73
C GLU A 69 20.57 -1.67 -12.84
N GLU A 70 20.64 -2.52 -13.87
CA GLU A 70 21.51 -2.29 -15.04
C GLU A 70 21.18 -0.95 -15.73
N LYS A 71 19.90 -0.58 -15.83
CA LYS A 71 19.49 0.74 -16.38
C LYS A 71 19.90 1.91 -15.50
N ILE A 72 19.79 1.79 -14.18
CA ILE A 72 20.28 2.82 -13.24
C ILE A 72 21.79 2.99 -13.40
N LEU A 73 22.53 1.87 -13.41
CA LEU A 73 23.99 1.88 -13.51
C LEU A 73 24.50 2.35 -14.88
N ALA A 74 23.69 2.20 -15.94
CA ALA A 74 24.00 2.69 -17.28
C ALA A 74 23.72 4.19 -17.48
N ILE A 75 23.21 4.92 -16.48
CA ILE A 75 23.03 6.38 -16.60
C ILE A 75 24.40 7.04 -16.72
N GLU A 76 24.61 7.70 -17.85
CA GLU A 76 25.82 8.44 -18.18
C GLU A 76 25.68 9.92 -17.82
N GLU A 77 26.80 10.50 -17.44
CA GLU A 77 26.96 11.94 -17.27
C GLU A 77 26.69 12.66 -18.59
N ALA A 78 26.18 13.89 -18.52
CA ALA A 78 25.95 14.68 -19.70
C ALA A 78 26.46 16.12 -19.54
N GLU A 79 26.84 16.71 -20.66
CA GLU A 79 27.20 18.12 -20.73
C GLU A 79 25.97 18.96 -21.07
N GLY A 80 25.68 19.94 -20.23
CA GLY A 80 24.50 20.77 -20.40
C GLY A 80 23.99 21.32 -19.08
N GLY A 81 22.93 22.12 -19.16
CA GLY A 81 22.25 22.60 -17.97
C GLY A 81 20.97 21.83 -17.68
N THR A 82 20.10 22.45 -16.92
CA THR A 82 18.99 21.78 -16.25
C THR A 82 17.67 22.32 -16.81
N GLN A 83 17.04 21.57 -17.72
CA GLN A 83 15.72 21.86 -18.25
C GLN A 83 14.68 20.97 -17.55
N LEU A 84 14.34 21.36 -16.32
CA LEU A 84 13.49 20.57 -15.43
C LEU A 84 12.08 20.35 -15.99
N SER A 85 11.55 21.32 -16.74
CA SER A 85 10.21 21.26 -17.32
C SER A 85 10.03 20.07 -18.26
N TYR A 86 11.03 19.80 -19.12
CA TYR A 86 10.96 18.67 -20.05
C TYR A 86 11.08 17.34 -19.32
N GLY A 87 11.85 17.29 -18.23
CA GLY A 87 11.93 16.14 -17.35
C GLY A 87 10.58 15.83 -16.69
N LEU A 88 9.93 16.86 -16.14
CA LEU A 88 8.62 16.75 -15.51
C LEU A 88 7.53 16.27 -16.47
N SER A 89 7.47 16.82 -17.70
CA SER A 89 6.50 16.37 -18.71
C SER A 89 6.70 14.91 -19.13
N ALA A 90 7.94 14.46 -19.28
CA ALA A 90 8.21 13.06 -19.60
C ALA A 90 7.85 12.13 -18.44
N ALA A 91 8.18 12.52 -17.20
CA ALA A 91 7.82 11.79 -16.00
C ALA A 91 6.30 11.67 -15.82
N GLN A 92 5.57 12.77 -16.00
CA GLN A 92 4.11 12.79 -16.02
C GLN A 92 3.56 11.82 -17.08
N SER A 93 4.11 11.84 -18.29
CA SER A 93 3.70 10.96 -19.39
C SER A 93 3.88 9.48 -19.07
N GLN A 94 4.94 9.10 -18.35
CA GLN A 94 5.15 7.72 -17.89
C GLN A 94 4.07 7.27 -16.89
N LEU A 95 3.59 8.18 -16.04
CA LEU A 95 2.56 7.89 -15.04
C LEU A 95 1.13 8.00 -15.57
N ALA A 96 0.91 8.72 -16.65
CA ALA A 96 -0.40 8.85 -17.30
C ALA A 96 -0.95 7.49 -17.75
N ALA A 97 -0.09 6.59 -18.23
CA ALA A 97 -0.47 5.24 -18.65
C ALA A 97 -0.76 4.28 -17.49
N SER A 98 -0.38 4.63 -16.26
CA SER A 98 -0.59 3.79 -15.08
C SER A 98 -2.05 3.83 -14.60
N LYS A 99 -2.60 2.65 -14.29
CA LYS A 99 -3.92 2.49 -13.64
C LYS A 99 -3.84 2.48 -12.12
N LEU A 100 -2.65 2.67 -11.55
CA LEU A 100 -2.45 2.71 -10.10
C LEU A 100 -2.85 4.08 -9.55
N ASP A 101 -3.49 4.09 -8.38
CA ASP A 101 -3.92 5.32 -7.69
C ASP A 101 -2.72 6.06 -7.06
N ASN A 102 -1.65 5.34 -6.71
CA ASN A 102 -0.47 5.91 -6.06
C ASN A 102 0.62 6.20 -7.10
N LYS A 103 0.66 7.45 -7.59
CA LYS A 103 1.59 7.91 -8.63
C LYS A 103 2.53 8.97 -8.06
N GLN A 104 3.82 8.80 -8.30
CA GLN A 104 4.82 9.67 -7.68
C GLN A 104 5.99 9.94 -8.61
N ILE A 105 6.48 11.17 -8.59
CA ILE A 105 7.72 11.61 -9.21
C ILE A 105 8.68 11.96 -8.08
N VAL A 106 9.85 11.34 -8.08
CA VAL A 106 10.95 11.68 -7.17
C VAL A 106 12.07 12.28 -8.01
N CYS A 107 12.22 13.60 -7.93
CA CYS A 107 13.23 14.34 -8.67
C CYS A 107 14.53 14.42 -7.87
N LEU A 108 15.64 14.01 -8.46
CA LEU A 108 16.99 14.10 -7.88
C LEU A 108 17.80 15.09 -8.71
N THR A 109 18.08 16.26 -8.14
CA THR A 109 18.74 17.38 -8.83
C THR A 109 19.49 18.24 -7.81
N ASP A 110 20.43 19.06 -8.26
CA ASP A 110 21.07 20.08 -7.44
C ASP A 110 20.51 21.50 -7.71
N GLY A 111 19.43 21.61 -8.49
CA GLY A 111 18.39 22.63 -8.30
C GLY A 111 18.64 24.01 -8.90
N ILE A 112 19.30 24.10 -10.05
CA ILE A 112 19.47 25.38 -10.78
C ILE A 112 18.91 25.23 -12.20
N PRO A 113 17.57 25.16 -12.37
CA PRO A 113 16.96 25.11 -13.69
C PRO A 113 17.13 26.43 -14.45
N PHE A 114 17.08 26.36 -15.78
CA PHE A 114 17.06 27.56 -16.62
C PHE A 114 15.68 28.24 -16.66
N GLU A 115 14.63 27.48 -16.38
CA GLU A 115 13.26 27.96 -16.41
C GLU A 115 12.92 28.87 -15.23
N SER A 116 11.88 29.71 -15.42
CA SER A 116 11.41 30.57 -14.34
C SER A 116 10.73 29.75 -13.24
N GLU A 117 10.90 30.18 -11.99
CA GLU A 117 10.25 29.57 -10.83
C GLU A 117 8.71 29.55 -10.98
N THR A 118 8.12 30.59 -11.58
CA THR A 118 6.67 30.69 -11.80
C THR A 118 6.16 29.62 -12.76
N ASP A 119 6.87 29.39 -13.86
CA ASP A 119 6.46 28.38 -14.86
C ASP A 119 6.57 26.98 -14.27
N LEU A 120 7.67 26.69 -13.54
CA LEU A 120 7.88 25.41 -12.88
C LEU A 120 6.83 25.14 -11.79
N LYS A 121 6.46 26.14 -10.99
CA LYS A 121 5.37 26.02 -10.00
C LYS A 121 4.03 25.69 -10.66
N THR A 122 3.73 26.39 -11.76
CA THR A 122 2.49 26.16 -12.52
C THR A 122 2.44 24.72 -13.02
N GLN A 123 3.51 24.27 -13.69
CA GLN A 123 3.61 22.91 -14.21
C GLN A 123 3.54 21.84 -13.11
N VAL A 124 4.24 22.03 -11.99
CA VAL A 124 4.22 21.07 -10.88
C VAL A 124 2.83 21.00 -10.23
N SER A 125 2.12 22.12 -10.10
CA SER A 125 0.74 22.11 -9.61
C SER A 125 -0.24 21.45 -10.57
N GLU A 126 -0.05 21.62 -11.88
CA GLU A 126 -0.85 20.89 -12.88
C GLU A 126 -0.65 19.38 -12.75
N ILE A 127 0.60 18.91 -12.65
CA ILE A 127 0.93 17.51 -12.40
C ILE A 127 0.29 17.01 -11.09
N ALA A 128 0.37 17.81 -10.02
CA ALA A 128 -0.21 17.47 -8.74
C ALA A 128 -1.74 17.37 -8.78
N SER A 129 -2.41 18.18 -9.61
CA SER A 129 -3.86 18.15 -9.78
C SER A 129 -4.37 16.85 -10.43
N GLU A 130 -3.48 16.11 -11.12
CA GLU A 130 -3.76 14.79 -11.69
C GLU A 130 -3.59 13.64 -10.67
N GLY A 131 -3.32 13.96 -9.40
CA GLY A 131 -3.11 12.98 -8.33
C GLY A 131 -1.69 12.41 -8.30
N ILE A 132 -0.72 13.07 -8.95
CA ILE A 132 0.69 12.67 -8.96
C ILE A 132 1.45 13.48 -7.90
N ILE A 133 2.08 12.81 -6.93
CA ILE A 133 2.91 13.48 -5.91
C ILE A 133 4.30 13.78 -6.50
N VAL A 134 4.80 15.00 -6.37
CA VAL A 134 6.13 15.40 -6.86
C VAL A 134 7.03 15.81 -5.69
N SER A 135 8.02 14.97 -5.40
CA SER A 135 9.02 15.21 -4.36
C SER A 135 10.37 15.56 -4.96
N PHE A 136 11.19 16.32 -4.23
CA PHE A 136 12.50 16.78 -4.67
C PHE A 136 13.58 16.43 -3.65
N ILE A 137 14.66 15.82 -4.14
CA ILE A 137 15.85 15.50 -3.37
C ILE A 137 16.98 16.36 -3.94
N ASN A 138 17.39 17.33 -3.15
CA ASN A 138 18.48 18.24 -3.45
C ASN A 138 19.82 17.58 -3.13
N ILE A 139 20.68 17.45 -4.14
CA ILE A 139 22.00 16.84 -4.00
C ILE A 139 23.08 17.90 -3.75
N ALA A 140 23.34 18.17 -2.47
CA ALA A 140 24.44 18.98 -1.98
C ALA A 140 24.53 20.42 -2.53
N SER A 141 23.42 21.02 -2.99
CA SER A 141 23.40 22.40 -3.49
C SER A 141 22.61 23.35 -2.59
N GLN A 142 23.27 24.39 -2.11
CA GLN A 142 22.61 25.42 -1.30
C GLN A 142 21.75 26.37 -2.14
N GLN A 143 22.08 26.53 -3.43
CA GLN A 143 21.38 27.46 -4.32
C GLN A 143 19.97 26.95 -4.67
N GLY A 144 19.81 25.63 -4.82
CA GLY A 144 18.53 25.02 -5.16
C GLY A 144 17.53 24.90 -4.01
N VAL A 145 17.93 25.15 -2.76
CA VAL A 145 17.10 24.88 -1.58
C VAL A 145 15.76 25.61 -1.61
N SER A 146 15.78 26.92 -1.87
CA SER A 146 14.56 27.74 -1.85
C SER A 146 13.58 27.30 -2.95
N LEU A 147 14.09 27.12 -4.17
CA LEU A 147 13.29 26.73 -5.32
C LEU A 147 12.71 25.33 -5.15
N LEU A 148 13.55 24.31 -4.90
CA LEU A 148 13.11 22.91 -4.83
C LEU A 148 12.16 22.67 -3.65
N LYS A 149 12.35 23.38 -2.52
CA LYS A 149 11.40 23.33 -1.41
C LYS A 149 10.04 23.90 -1.82
N SER A 150 10.04 25.02 -2.56
CA SER A 150 8.80 25.60 -3.08
C SER A 150 8.14 24.70 -4.13
N LEU A 151 8.90 24.07 -5.02
CA LEU A 151 8.32 23.13 -6.00
C LEU A 151 7.73 21.89 -5.32
N ALA A 152 8.41 21.29 -4.33
CA ALA A 152 7.87 20.16 -3.57
C ALA A 152 6.53 20.50 -2.90
N GLN A 153 6.43 21.73 -2.38
CA GLN A 153 5.21 22.26 -1.76
C GLN A 153 4.04 22.35 -2.75
N PHE A 154 4.30 22.78 -3.99
CA PHE A 154 3.29 22.85 -5.07
C PHE A 154 2.98 21.48 -5.69
N GLY A 155 3.86 20.50 -5.48
CA GLY A 155 3.76 19.12 -5.95
C GLY A 155 3.06 18.17 -4.98
N ASN A 156 2.52 18.67 -3.86
CA ASN A 156 2.03 17.86 -2.72
C ASN A 156 3.04 16.82 -2.21
N GLY A 157 4.34 17.06 -2.43
CA GLY A 157 5.42 16.14 -2.10
C GLY A 157 6.32 16.66 -0.99
N GLN A 158 7.50 16.07 -0.89
CA GLN A 158 8.46 16.35 0.16
C GLN A 158 9.77 16.86 -0.43
N TYR A 159 10.44 17.73 0.34
CA TYR A 159 11.78 18.21 0.03
C TYR A 159 12.79 17.56 0.96
N PHE A 160 13.87 17.01 0.39
CA PHE A 160 14.99 16.50 1.15
C PHE A 160 16.28 17.15 0.68
N TYR A 161 17.15 17.48 1.64
CA TYR A 161 18.52 17.89 1.36
C TYR A 161 19.44 16.71 1.67
N CYS A 162 20.23 16.29 0.68
CA CYS A 162 21.19 15.20 0.81
C CYS A 162 22.60 15.75 0.60
N ASN A 163 23.45 15.63 1.60
CA ASN A 163 24.87 15.93 1.44
C ASN A 163 25.72 14.67 1.28
N ASN A 164 25.15 13.50 1.61
CA ASN A 164 25.82 12.20 1.55
C ASN A 164 24.98 11.18 0.76
N ALA A 165 25.64 10.34 -0.03
CA ALA A 165 25.05 9.22 -0.78
C ALA A 165 24.17 8.32 0.09
N GLN A 166 24.63 8.06 1.31
CA GLN A 166 23.98 7.14 2.25
C GLN A 166 22.61 7.64 2.73
N GLU A 167 22.33 8.94 2.58
CA GLU A 167 21.04 9.54 2.95
C GLU A 167 20.02 9.46 1.80
N ILE A 168 20.49 9.30 0.55
CA ILE A 168 19.65 9.28 -0.64
C ILE A 168 18.63 8.13 -0.57
N PRO A 169 18.98 6.86 -0.32
CA PRO A 169 17.98 5.80 -0.24
C PRO A 169 16.95 6.06 0.85
N LYS A 170 17.38 6.49 2.04
CA LYS A 170 16.46 6.85 3.14
C LYS A 170 15.48 7.94 2.73
N ASN A 171 15.98 9.02 2.13
CA ASN A 171 15.17 10.16 1.74
C ASN A 171 14.25 9.84 0.55
N MET A 172 14.72 9.03 -0.42
CA MET A 172 13.89 8.48 -1.48
C MET A 172 12.75 7.63 -0.89
N LEU A 173 13.04 6.73 0.04
CA LEU A 173 12.00 5.95 0.70
C LEU A 173 11.04 6.83 1.49
N SER A 174 11.54 7.83 2.21
CA SER A 174 10.70 8.79 2.94
C SER A 174 9.86 9.68 2.01
N SER A 175 10.30 9.89 0.77
CA SER A 175 9.48 10.53 -0.27
C SER A 175 8.43 9.57 -0.84
N ILE A 176 8.78 8.28 -0.97
CA ILE A 176 7.94 7.27 -1.61
C ILE A 176 6.85 6.73 -0.67
N ILE A 177 7.26 6.51 0.56
CA ILE A 177 6.40 6.25 1.70
C ILE A 177 5.79 7.62 1.99
N VAL A 178 4.53 7.84 1.64
CA VAL A 178 3.75 8.93 2.25
C VAL A 178 3.86 8.71 3.75
N VAL A 179 4.80 9.41 4.38
CA VAL A 179 4.92 9.49 5.83
C VAL A 179 3.77 10.39 6.19
N VAL A 180 2.62 9.79 6.44
CA VAL A 180 1.63 10.47 7.24
C VAL A 180 2.32 10.68 8.58
N SER A 181 2.71 11.93 8.83
CA SER A 181 3.41 12.39 10.03
C SER A 181 2.69 11.99 11.31
N ASN A 182 1.38 11.69 11.20
CA ASN A 182 0.52 11.21 12.25
C ASN A 182 -0.02 9.82 11.95
N THR A 183 0.47 8.80 12.67
CA THR A 183 -0.12 7.46 12.68
C THR A 183 -1.51 7.42 13.32
N VAL A 184 -1.91 8.51 13.99
CA VAL A 184 -3.20 8.74 14.63
C VAL A 184 -3.84 9.97 14.01
N ILE A 185 -4.94 9.79 13.29
CA ILE A 185 -5.69 10.88 12.66
C ILE A 185 -6.94 11.15 13.51
N GLN A 186 -7.03 12.34 14.13
CA GLN A 186 -8.17 12.75 14.97
C GLN A 186 -8.95 13.89 14.31
N ARG A 187 -9.76 13.57 13.31
CA ARG A 187 -10.62 14.53 12.63
C ARG A 187 -11.87 13.86 12.10
N GLU A 188 -12.90 14.65 11.85
CA GLU A 188 -14.10 14.19 11.18
C GLU A 188 -13.73 13.69 9.76
N THR A 189 -14.09 12.44 9.48
CA THR A 189 -13.63 11.69 8.30
C THR A 189 -14.80 10.95 7.67
N GLU A 190 -14.92 11.05 6.36
CA GLU A 190 -15.96 10.36 5.59
C GLU A 190 -15.60 8.88 5.37
N ILE A 191 -16.61 8.01 5.47
CA ILE A 191 -16.47 6.59 5.15
C ILE A 191 -17.01 6.35 3.75
N LYS A 192 -16.15 5.84 2.85
CA LYS A 192 -16.55 5.39 1.51
C LYS A 192 -16.55 3.87 1.45
N ILE A 193 -17.62 3.31 0.92
CA ILE A 193 -17.72 1.89 0.58
C ILE A 193 -16.95 1.66 -0.73
N ALA A 194 -15.86 0.91 -0.66
CA ALA A 194 -15.00 0.58 -1.80
C ALA A 194 -15.44 -0.71 -2.51
N LEU A 195 -16.05 -1.65 -1.78
CA LEU A 195 -16.61 -2.90 -2.30
C LEU A 195 -18.08 -3.01 -1.90
N SER A 196 -18.98 -2.52 -2.74
CA SER A 196 -20.42 -2.47 -2.44
C SER A 196 -21.13 -3.82 -2.45
N GLU A 197 -20.53 -4.83 -3.07
CA GLU A 197 -21.06 -6.20 -3.13
C GLU A 197 -20.59 -7.09 -1.97
N ASP A 198 -19.75 -6.55 -1.06
CA ASP A 198 -19.24 -7.31 0.07
C ASP A 198 -20.33 -7.53 1.14
N LEU A 199 -20.38 -8.75 1.69
CA LEU A 199 -21.38 -9.13 2.69
C LEU A 199 -21.36 -8.23 3.94
N SER A 200 -20.19 -7.68 4.32
CA SER A 200 -20.09 -6.79 5.48
C SER A 200 -20.85 -5.46 5.31
N VAL A 201 -21.20 -5.09 4.08
CA VAL A 201 -21.97 -3.88 3.76
C VAL A 201 -23.30 -4.16 3.07
N GLU A 202 -23.76 -5.42 3.09
CA GLU A 202 -25.05 -5.80 2.51
C GLU A 202 -26.20 -4.99 3.13
N GLY A 203 -27.02 -4.37 2.28
CA GLY A 203 -28.14 -3.52 2.71
C GLY A 203 -27.72 -2.16 3.27
N ILE A 204 -26.44 -1.78 3.18
CA ILE A 204 -25.92 -0.48 3.66
C ILE A 204 -25.67 0.44 2.48
N THR A 205 -26.37 1.57 2.44
CA THR A 205 -26.23 2.57 1.37
C THR A 205 -25.22 3.65 1.70
N SER A 206 -25.07 4.02 2.97
CA SER A 206 -24.12 5.00 3.46
C SER A 206 -23.80 4.77 4.93
N LEU A 207 -22.65 5.29 5.37
CA LEU A 207 -22.21 5.23 6.76
C LEU A 207 -21.92 6.65 7.26
N PRO A 208 -22.20 6.95 8.54
CA PRO A 208 -21.88 8.26 9.11
C PRO A 208 -20.37 8.45 9.22
N LYS A 209 -19.96 9.72 9.30
CA LYS A 209 -18.57 10.08 9.53
C LYS A 209 -18.07 9.60 10.89
N ILE A 210 -16.77 9.33 10.97
CA ILE A 210 -16.02 9.01 12.21
C ILE A 210 -15.13 10.18 12.62
N GLN A 211 -14.68 10.21 13.87
CA GLN A 211 -13.88 11.32 14.43
C GLN A 211 -12.38 11.01 14.55
N GLY A 212 -11.97 9.85 14.05
CA GLY A 212 -10.56 9.51 13.93
C GLY A 212 -10.32 8.04 13.59
N PHE A 213 -9.09 7.72 13.26
CA PHE A 213 -8.64 6.38 12.91
C PHE A 213 -7.11 6.30 12.98
N HIS A 214 -6.58 5.08 13.03
CA HIS A 214 -5.16 4.84 12.85
C HIS A 214 -4.82 4.76 11.37
N TYR A 215 -3.84 5.54 10.93
CA TYR A 215 -3.33 5.42 9.58
C TYR A 215 -2.71 4.03 9.41
N CYS A 216 -3.26 3.26 8.48
CA CYS A 216 -2.76 1.95 8.11
C CYS A 216 -2.70 1.83 6.59
N ARG A 217 -1.78 1.01 6.11
CA ARG A 217 -1.75 0.56 4.71
C ARG A 217 -2.45 -0.78 4.62
N ILE A 218 -2.97 -1.09 3.44
CA ILE A 218 -3.56 -2.40 3.24
C ILE A 218 -2.41 -3.42 3.15
N ARG A 219 -2.74 -4.68 3.38
CA ARG A 219 -1.79 -5.78 3.27
C ARG A 219 -1.97 -6.38 1.88
N SER A 220 -0.87 -6.74 1.21
CA SER A 220 -0.97 -7.51 -0.04
C SER A 220 -1.83 -8.78 0.14
N GLY A 221 -2.77 -8.99 -0.78
CA GLY A 221 -3.75 -10.08 -0.75
C GLY A 221 -4.97 -9.85 0.15
N ALA A 222 -5.09 -8.69 0.78
CA ALA A 222 -6.26 -8.30 1.56
C ALA A 222 -7.24 -7.44 0.75
N GLU A 223 -8.53 -7.58 1.05
CA GLU A 223 -9.60 -6.83 0.43
C GLU A 223 -9.99 -5.65 1.33
N THR A 224 -10.03 -4.44 0.77
CA THR A 224 -10.48 -3.23 1.49
C THR A 224 -11.93 -2.95 1.13
N VAL A 225 -12.82 -3.06 2.12
CA VAL A 225 -14.26 -2.83 1.91
C VAL A 225 -14.65 -1.39 2.25
N LEU A 226 -14.12 -0.84 3.34
CA LEU A 226 -14.35 0.56 3.72
C LEU A 226 -13.04 1.35 3.62
N LYS A 227 -13.12 2.56 3.06
CA LYS A 227 -12.04 3.54 3.04
C LYS A 227 -12.42 4.76 3.88
N ALA A 228 -11.46 5.29 4.62
CA ALA A 228 -11.53 6.58 5.26
C ALA A 228 -11.00 7.65 4.29
N ILE A 229 -11.83 8.64 3.97
CA ILE A 229 -11.46 9.76 3.11
C ILE A 229 -11.31 11.01 3.98
N TYR A 230 -10.12 11.58 3.95
CA TYR A 230 -9.80 12.76 4.73
C TYR A 230 -8.91 13.71 3.94
N GLU A 231 -9.03 14.98 4.29
CA GLU A 231 -8.19 16.02 3.75
C GLU A 231 -6.91 16.11 4.59
N ILE A 232 -5.77 16.22 3.92
CA ILE A 232 -4.49 16.58 4.51
C ILE A 232 -4.21 18.01 4.09
N GLU A 233 -4.01 18.88 5.07
CA GLU A 233 -3.43 20.19 4.82
C GLU A 233 -1.91 20.01 4.81
N THR A 234 -1.30 20.30 3.67
CA THR A 234 0.16 20.29 3.53
C THR A 234 0.75 21.50 4.25
N GLU A 235 2.06 21.49 4.51
CA GLU A 235 2.75 22.68 5.03
C GLU A 235 2.58 23.92 4.13
N SER A 236 2.11 23.73 2.89
CA SER A 236 1.74 24.77 1.94
C SER A 236 0.46 25.54 2.29
N GLY A 237 -0.38 25.02 3.18
CA GLY A 237 -1.79 25.41 3.29
C GLY A 237 -2.67 24.90 2.14
N GLN A 238 -2.16 23.98 1.30
CA GLN A 238 -2.97 23.30 0.28
C GLN A 238 -3.68 22.11 0.91
N VAL A 239 -4.95 21.93 0.55
CA VAL A 239 -5.79 20.85 1.06
C VAL A 239 -5.88 19.77 -0.02
N THR A 240 -5.31 18.59 0.26
CA THR A 240 -5.36 17.43 -0.63
C THR A 240 -6.23 16.35 -0.02
N GLN A 241 -7.18 15.81 -0.79
CA GLN A 241 -8.00 14.68 -0.36
C GLN A 241 -7.20 13.38 -0.52
N THR A 242 -7.14 12.56 0.53
CA THR A 242 -6.51 11.25 0.51
C THR A 242 -7.49 10.17 0.99
N SER A 243 -7.18 8.91 0.69
CA SER A 243 -7.99 7.77 1.16
C SER A 243 -7.13 6.62 1.65
N VAL A 244 -7.56 5.98 2.73
CA VAL A 244 -6.85 4.86 3.38
C VAL A 244 -7.81 3.76 3.79
N PRO A 245 -7.38 2.50 3.94
CA PRO A 245 -8.24 1.43 4.41
C PRO A 245 -8.75 1.70 5.84
N LEU A 246 -10.07 1.66 6.00
CA LEU A 246 -10.75 1.73 7.28
C LEU A 246 -11.19 0.34 7.76
N PHE A 247 -11.71 -0.48 6.85
CA PHE A 247 -12.06 -1.87 7.11
C PHE A 247 -11.55 -2.76 5.99
N ALA A 248 -10.82 -3.81 6.36
CA ALA A 248 -10.27 -4.76 5.43
C ALA A 248 -10.15 -6.15 6.04
N TYR A 249 -10.12 -7.17 5.19
CA TYR A 249 -9.88 -8.54 5.64
C TYR A 249 -9.06 -9.36 4.63
N TRP A 250 -8.48 -10.45 5.10
CA TRP A 250 -7.87 -11.47 4.23
C TRP A 250 -8.16 -12.88 4.75
N ASN A 251 -7.96 -13.87 3.90
CA ASN A 251 -8.09 -15.28 4.27
C ASN A 251 -6.75 -15.82 4.80
N TYR A 252 -6.77 -16.43 5.99
CA TYR A 252 -5.61 -17.12 6.57
C TYR A 252 -5.99 -18.55 6.92
N GLY A 253 -5.47 -19.51 6.14
CA GLY A 253 -5.94 -20.89 6.20
C GLY A 253 -7.42 -20.98 5.82
N ASN A 254 -8.22 -21.62 6.67
CA ASN A 254 -9.68 -21.73 6.50
C ASN A 254 -10.48 -20.61 7.20
N GLY A 255 -9.80 -19.61 7.76
CA GLY A 255 -10.43 -18.50 8.48
C GLY A 255 -10.20 -17.16 7.81
N LYS A 256 -10.85 -16.12 8.36
CA LYS A 256 -10.66 -14.72 7.96
C LYS A 256 -9.98 -13.93 9.08
N VAL A 257 -9.10 -13.01 8.71
CA VAL A 257 -8.52 -12.00 9.61
C VAL A 257 -9.09 -10.66 9.19
N LEU A 258 -9.72 -9.96 10.13
CA LEU A 258 -10.40 -8.70 9.90
C LEU A 258 -9.67 -7.59 10.64
N SER A 259 -9.60 -6.42 10.03
CA SER A 259 -9.03 -5.22 10.62
C SER A 259 -9.97 -4.04 10.41
N PHE A 260 -10.30 -3.37 11.51
CA PHE A 260 -11.01 -2.10 11.51
C PHE A 260 -10.15 -1.07 12.23
N THR A 261 -9.73 -0.01 11.53
CA THR A 261 -8.63 0.86 11.97
C THR A 261 -9.08 2.03 12.85
N SER A 262 -10.39 2.17 13.10
CA SER A 262 -10.94 3.15 14.04
C SER A 262 -11.30 2.50 15.38
N ALA A 263 -11.04 3.21 16.47
CA ALA A 263 -11.22 2.69 17.82
C ALA A 263 -12.71 2.47 18.17
N LEU A 264 -13.01 1.27 18.68
CA LEU A 264 -14.34 0.90 19.19
C LEU A 264 -14.50 1.19 20.70
N GLY A 265 -13.40 1.42 21.41
CA GLY A 265 -13.35 1.60 22.86
C GLY A 265 -12.03 2.25 23.32
N GLY A 266 -11.79 2.28 24.63
CA GLY A 266 -10.59 2.86 25.22
C GLY A 266 -10.51 4.40 25.12
N GLU A 267 -9.28 4.92 25.11
CA GLU A 267 -8.97 6.35 25.05
C GLU A 267 -9.64 7.05 23.85
N PHE A 268 -9.73 6.36 22.71
CA PHE A 268 -10.29 6.87 21.45
C PHE A 268 -11.73 6.42 21.18
N SER A 269 -12.47 6.00 22.22
CA SER A 269 -13.84 5.47 22.09
C SER A 269 -14.84 6.43 21.41
N ASN A 270 -14.55 7.73 21.42
CA ASN A 270 -15.35 8.76 20.76
C ASN A 270 -15.28 8.68 19.22
N TRP A 271 -14.22 8.14 18.63
CA TRP A 271 -14.02 8.11 17.17
C TRP A 271 -15.17 7.45 16.40
N THR A 272 -15.70 6.35 16.93
CA THR A 272 -16.81 5.61 16.32
C THR A 272 -18.16 5.85 16.98
N ARG A 273 -18.30 6.85 17.86
CA ARG A 273 -19.55 7.02 18.63
C ARG A 273 -20.77 7.27 17.73
N THR A 274 -20.59 8.04 16.66
CA THR A 274 -21.61 8.30 15.63
C THR A 274 -21.95 7.00 14.89
N LEU A 275 -20.93 6.31 14.38
CA LEU A 275 -21.05 5.04 13.68
C LEU A 275 -21.77 3.96 14.51
N ARG A 276 -21.42 3.80 15.79
CA ARG A 276 -22.03 2.78 16.68
C ARG A 276 -23.47 3.09 17.08
N LYS A 277 -23.91 4.34 16.94
CA LYS A 277 -25.30 4.76 17.27
C LYS A 277 -26.22 4.70 16.06
N ASP A 278 -25.66 4.87 14.87
CA ASP A 278 -26.35 4.82 13.59
C ASP A 278 -26.82 3.40 13.23
N GLU A 279 -27.98 3.28 12.58
CA GLU A 279 -28.57 1.98 12.25
C GLU A 279 -27.74 1.24 11.19
N ASN A 280 -27.25 1.93 10.15
CA ASN A 280 -26.39 1.32 9.15
C ASN A 280 -25.04 0.93 9.77
N GLY A 281 -24.49 1.77 10.66
CA GLY A 281 -23.27 1.43 11.38
C GLY A 281 -23.40 0.20 12.30
N LYS A 282 -24.54 0.03 12.98
CA LYS A 282 -24.82 -1.21 13.74
C LYS A 282 -24.90 -2.41 12.81
N HIS A 283 -25.61 -2.28 11.69
CA HIS A 283 -25.75 -3.34 10.70
C HIS A 283 -24.38 -3.77 10.14
N PHE A 284 -23.50 -2.82 9.85
CA PHE A 284 -22.11 -3.08 9.44
C PHE A 284 -21.36 -3.95 10.46
N PHE A 285 -21.42 -3.62 11.75
CA PHE A 285 -20.71 -4.40 12.77
C PHE A 285 -21.27 -5.83 12.92
N VAL A 286 -22.58 -6.02 12.73
CA VAL A 286 -23.19 -7.36 12.69
C VAL A 286 -22.65 -8.13 11.49
N ASN A 287 -22.76 -7.58 10.29
CA ASN A 287 -22.37 -8.26 9.06
C ASN A 287 -20.86 -8.55 9.02
N ALA A 288 -20.02 -7.60 9.47
CA ALA A 288 -18.58 -7.81 9.58
C ALA A 288 -18.23 -8.93 10.58
N THR A 289 -18.98 -9.06 11.69
CA THR A 289 -18.79 -10.13 12.66
C THR A 289 -19.24 -11.47 12.08
N GLU A 290 -20.36 -11.51 11.36
CA GLU A 290 -20.84 -12.72 10.68
C GLU A 290 -19.88 -13.18 9.58
N LEU A 291 -19.29 -12.24 8.83
CA LEU A 291 -18.25 -12.51 7.84
C LEU A 291 -17.01 -13.18 8.46
N SER A 292 -16.69 -12.85 9.72
CA SER A 292 -15.57 -13.49 10.45
C SER A 292 -15.86 -14.93 10.89
N CYS A 293 -17.14 -15.31 10.94
CA CYS A 293 -17.52 -16.65 11.34
C CYS A 293 -17.27 -17.64 10.20
N PRO A 294 -16.84 -18.88 10.49
CA PRO A 294 -16.72 -19.90 9.47
C PRO A 294 -18.09 -20.18 8.83
N GLU A 295 -18.13 -20.28 7.50
CA GLU A 295 -19.33 -20.58 6.70
C GLU A 295 -20.08 -21.84 7.18
N LYS A 296 -19.37 -22.74 7.85
CA LYS A 296 -19.94 -23.87 8.58
C LYS A 296 -19.76 -23.67 10.08
N LYS A 297 -20.86 -23.37 10.78
CA LYS A 297 -20.99 -23.74 12.20
C LYS A 297 -20.95 -25.26 12.30
N VAL A 298 -19.75 -25.81 12.48
CA VAL A 298 -19.58 -27.22 12.82
C VAL A 298 -19.98 -27.36 14.30
N ASP A 299 -21.28 -27.36 14.59
CA ASP A 299 -21.79 -27.85 15.86
C ASP A 299 -21.73 -29.39 15.82
N THR A 300 -20.52 -29.95 15.72
CA THR A 300 -20.34 -31.39 15.84
C THR A 300 -20.28 -31.71 17.32
N CYS A 301 -21.20 -32.56 17.77
CA CYS A 301 -21.14 -33.20 19.07
C CYS A 301 -19.86 -34.04 19.28
N TYR A 302 -18.98 -34.13 18.27
CA TYR A 302 -17.82 -35.01 18.24
C TYR A 302 -16.58 -34.28 17.72
N SER A 303 -15.44 -34.56 18.34
CA SER A 303 -14.10 -34.27 17.87
C SER A 303 -13.51 -35.49 17.17
N LEU A 304 -12.86 -35.29 16.03
CA LEU A 304 -12.19 -36.35 15.27
C LEU A 304 -10.69 -36.10 15.29
N SER A 305 -9.91 -37.14 15.58
CA SER A 305 -8.46 -37.12 15.36
C SER A 305 -8.02 -38.36 14.61
N TYR A 306 -6.96 -38.24 13.82
CA TYR A 306 -6.51 -39.30 12.94
C TYR A 306 -5.00 -39.50 13.10
N GLN A 307 -4.57 -40.75 13.22
CA GLN A 307 -3.16 -41.12 13.26
C GLN A 307 -2.87 -42.20 12.23
N THR A 308 -1.82 -41.99 11.43
CA THR A 308 -1.31 -43.01 10.50
C THR A 308 -0.04 -43.59 11.07
N ASN A 309 0.07 -44.91 11.08
CA ASN A 309 1.30 -45.60 11.47
C ASN A 309 1.72 -46.59 10.37
N GLY A 310 2.18 -46.04 9.24
CA GLY A 310 2.81 -46.73 8.09
C GLY A 310 1.97 -47.77 7.33
N LYS A 311 1.25 -48.64 8.03
CA LYS A 311 0.38 -49.71 7.53
C LYS A 311 -1.06 -49.56 7.99
N THR A 312 -1.31 -48.84 9.09
CA THR A 312 -2.65 -48.64 9.65
C THR A 312 -2.99 -47.18 9.85
N SER A 313 -4.29 -46.92 9.83
CA SER A 313 -4.93 -45.62 9.83
C SER A 313 -6.01 -45.66 10.91
N SER A 314 -5.79 -44.99 12.04
CA SER A 314 -6.70 -44.98 13.17
C SER A 314 -7.45 -43.66 13.22
N LEU A 315 -8.78 -43.72 13.25
CA LEU A 315 -9.68 -42.58 13.45
C LEU A 315 -10.24 -42.66 14.88
N ASN A 316 -9.86 -41.69 15.72
CA ASN A 316 -10.41 -41.54 17.05
C ASN A 316 -11.55 -40.53 17.01
N VAL A 317 -12.71 -40.91 17.56
CA VAL A 317 -13.88 -40.06 17.66
C VAL A 317 -14.22 -39.86 19.13
N VAL A 318 -14.21 -38.62 19.60
CA VAL A 318 -14.50 -38.27 21.00
C VAL A 318 -15.75 -37.41 21.04
N SER A 319 -16.71 -37.72 21.91
CA SER A 319 -17.88 -36.86 22.11
C SER A 319 -17.50 -35.61 22.91
N ASN A 320 -17.84 -34.43 22.40
CA ASN A 320 -17.68 -33.14 23.08
C ASN A 320 -18.86 -32.81 24.01
N ARG A 321 -19.90 -33.66 24.04
CA ARG A 321 -21.07 -33.55 24.91
C ARG A 321 -21.25 -34.85 25.71
N GLY A 322 -21.79 -34.77 26.93
CA GLY A 322 -22.24 -35.97 27.67
C GLY A 322 -23.36 -36.72 26.93
N GLU A 323 -23.49 -38.03 27.19
CA GLU A 323 -24.40 -39.02 26.59
C GLU A 323 -25.16 -38.58 25.32
N SER A 324 -24.78 -39.15 24.16
CA SER A 324 -25.51 -38.97 22.90
C SER A 324 -26.26 -40.25 22.53
N LYS A 325 -27.60 -40.20 22.54
CA LYS A 325 -28.46 -41.34 22.15
C LYS A 325 -28.54 -41.59 20.63
N LYS A 326 -27.84 -40.79 19.80
CA LYS A 326 -27.87 -40.90 18.34
C LYS A 326 -26.61 -41.59 17.82
N ALA A 327 -26.80 -42.62 16.98
CA ALA A 327 -25.72 -43.32 16.31
C ALA A 327 -24.96 -42.37 15.36
N LEU A 328 -23.63 -42.31 15.50
CA LEU A 328 -22.76 -41.62 14.55
C LEU A 328 -22.39 -42.58 13.42
N LYS A 329 -22.78 -42.26 12.19
CA LYS A 329 -22.31 -43.03 11.02
C LYS A 329 -20.93 -42.53 10.60
N VAL A 330 -19.97 -43.44 10.54
CA VAL A 330 -18.60 -43.20 10.06
C VAL A 330 -18.41 -44.00 8.78
N SER A 331 -18.06 -43.30 7.70
CA SER A 331 -17.70 -43.92 6.43
C SER A 331 -16.22 -43.69 6.14
N VAL A 332 -15.52 -44.75 5.73
CA VAL A 332 -14.15 -44.67 5.25
C VAL A 332 -14.12 -45.13 3.80
N LYS A 333 -13.60 -44.28 2.92
CA LYS A 333 -13.41 -44.56 1.49
C LYS A 333 -11.95 -44.35 1.13
N LYS A 334 -11.34 -45.36 0.53
CA LYS A 334 -10.01 -45.25 -0.09
C LYS A 334 -10.19 -45.18 -1.59
N GLU A 335 -9.42 -44.34 -2.27
CA GLU A 335 -9.47 -44.19 -3.71
C GLU A 335 -9.27 -45.55 -4.40
N GLY A 336 -10.20 -45.95 -5.26
CA GLY A 336 -10.23 -47.26 -5.93
C GLY A 336 -10.78 -48.43 -5.12
N LEU A 337 -11.31 -48.23 -3.90
CA LEU A 337 -11.96 -49.26 -3.09
C LEU A 337 -13.41 -48.88 -2.72
N GLU A 338 -14.20 -49.90 -2.36
CA GLU A 338 -15.55 -49.71 -1.83
C GLU A 338 -15.55 -48.95 -0.50
N GLU A 339 -16.55 -48.09 -0.33
CA GLU A 339 -16.80 -47.38 0.92
C GLU A 339 -17.28 -48.35 1.99
N LYS A 340 -16.65 -48.31 3.17
CA LYS A 340 -17.12 -49.05 4.35
C LYS A 340 -17.73 -48.10 5.36
N THR A 341 -18.97 -48.36 5.76
CA THR A 341 -19.69 -47.58 6.76
C THR A 341 -19.88 -48.40 8.03
N THR A 342 -19.66 -47.76 9.19
CA THR A 342 -19.98 -48.32 10.51
C THR A 342 -20.75 -47.30 11.34
N SER A 343 -21.47 -47.76 12.35
CA SER A 343 -22.20 -46.90 13.29
C SER A 343 -21.52 -46.97 14.66
N LEU A 344 -21.14 -45.82 15.21
CA LEU A 344 -20.61 -45.68 16.56
C LEU A 344 -21.72 -45.22 17.50
N TYR A 345 -21.78 -45.84 18.67
CA TYR A 345 -22.68 -45.47 19.76
C TYR A 345 -21.81 -45.02 20.94
N PHE A 346 -22.12 -43.85 21.50
CA PHE A 346 -21.42 -43.33 22.66
C PHE A 346 -22.22 -43.68 23.92
N ASP A 347 -21.70 -44.60 24.73
CA ASP A 347 -22.36 -45.12 25.94
C ASP A 347 -22.12 -44.26 27.19
N GLY A 348 -21.45 -43.11 27.03
CA GLY A 348 -21.16 -42.19 28.13
C GLY A 348 -19.92 -42.55 28.95
N LYS A 349 -19.15 -43.58 28.57
CA LYS A 349 -17.85 -43.90 29.16
C LYS A 349 -16.75 -43.83 28.10
N ASN A 350 -15.60 -43.27 28.50
CA ASN A 350 -14.45 -43.01 27.62
C ASN A 350 -13.96 -44.25 26.86
#